data_AF-A0A1B1DSY7-F1
#
_entry.id   AF-A0A1B1DSY7-F1
#
_cell.length_a   1.000
_cell.length_b   1.000
_cell.length_c   1.000
_cell.angle_alpha   90.00
_cell.angle_beta   90.00
_cell.angle_gamma   90.00
#
_symmetry.space_group_name_H-M   'P 1'
#
loop_
_entity.id
_entity.type
_entity.pdbx_description
1 polymer ?
#
loop_
_entity_poly.entity_id
_entity_poly.type
_entity_poly.pdbx_seq_one_letter_code
_entity_poly.pdbx_strand_id
1 'polypeptide(L)'
;MRIYDRIIQCTNGRYGNKTEETSSESEGSTDSSSIMNEKINPSNYVTYECQHILFFSSFQLSFTLMFSLYCKFYVLAIFNTGLFLTSIIHWRKPTLGLRRTIDMTMVVMNFLMHAIHSFSINSMCFFVCICGAIFMTGLYLTGKKFNYNPYSTLYHLLVHTTGTMSALSIYYISKNKLIDHS
;
A
#
# COMPACT_ATOMS: atom_id res chain seq x y z
N MET A 1 -17.47 5.34 -16.26
CA MET A 1 -17.62 4.53 -15.02
C MET A 1 -16.49 4.89 -14.08
N ARG A 2 -16.78 5.53 -12.94
CA ARG A 2 -15.77 6.07 -12.02
C ARG A 2 -15.22 4.93 -11.15
N ILE A 3 -13.98 5.03 -10.69
CA ILE A 3 -13.32 4.01 -9.84
C ILE A 3 -14.16 3.67 -8.59
N TYR A 4 -14.88 4.65 -8.05
CA TYR A 4 -15.81 4.49 -6.95
C TYR A 4 -16.95 3.52 -7.26
N ASP A 5 -17.48 3.53 -8.49
CA ASP A 5 -18.59 2.66 -8.91
C ASP A 5 -18.17 1.18 -8.92
N ARG A 6 -16.90 0.89 -9.28
CA ARG A 6 -16.36 -0.47 -9.23
C ARG A 6 -16.15 -0.96 -7.80
N ILE A 7 -15.68 -0.09 -6.92
CA ILE A 7 -15.51 -0.42 -5.49
C ILE A 7 -16.88 -0.77 -4.87
N ILE A 8 -17.93 -0.01 -5.20
CA ILE A 8 -19.30 -0.29 -4.75
C ILE A 8 -19.83 -1.61 -5.33
N GLN A 9 -19.66 -1.87 -6.63
CA GLN A 9 -20.12 -3.12 -7.23
C GLN A 9 -19.45 -4.36 -6.61
N CYS A 10 -18.15 -4.30 -6.34
CA CYS A 10 -17.44 -5.38 -5.63
C CYS A 10 -17.92 -5.57 -4.18
N THR A 11 -18.46 -4.51 -3.56
CA THR A 11 -18.97 -4.56 -2.18
C THR A 11 -20.37 -5.16 -2.13
N ASN A 12 -21.26 -4.80 -3.07
CA ASN A 12 -22.64 -5.29 -3.12
C ASN A 12 -22.74 -6.77 -3.55
N GLY A 13 -21.89 -7.22 -4.49
CA GLY A 13 -21.89 -8.63 -4.92
C GLY A 13 -21.54 -9.63 -3.81
N ARG A 14 -20.84 -9.18 -2.76
CA ARG A 14 -20.47 -10.03 -1.61
C ARG A 14 -21.51 -10.05 -0.50
N TYR A 15 -22.38 -9.03 -0.42
CA TYR A 15 -23.43 -8.93 0.60
C TYR A 15 -24.74 -9.59 0.14
N GLY A 16 -25.00 -9.64 -1.17
CA GLY A 16 -26.17 -10.34 -1.73
C GLY A 16 -26.10 -11.86 -1.61
N ASN A 17 -24.90 -12.44 -1.53
CA ASN A 17 -24.72 -13.90 -1.52
C ASN A 17 -24.83 -14.55 -0.13
N LYS A 18 -25.28 -13.82 0.89
CA LYS A 18 -25.31 -14.33 2.28
C LYS A 18 -26.72 -14.42 2.90
N THR A 19 -27.79 -14.17 2.13
CA THR A 19 -29.14 -14.03 2.72
C THR A 19 -30.25 -14.79 1.99
N GLU A 20 -29.96 -15.70 1.05
CA GLU A 20 -31.02 -16.50 0.40
C GLU A 20 -30.64 -17.98 0.31
N GLU A 21 -30.78 -18.70 1.43
CA GLU A 21 -31.06 -20.14 1.42
C GLU A 21 -32.41 -20.38 2.13
N THR A 22 -33.52 -19.98 1.50
CA THR A 22 -34.82 -20.60 1.77
C THR A 22 -35.72 -20.55 0.52
N SER A 23 -35.86 -21.71 -0.12
CA SER A 23 -37.01 -22.21 -0.92
C SER A 23 -37.81 -21.26 -1.84
N SER A 24 -37.76 -21.51 -3.16
CA SER A 24 -38.91 -22.02 -3.95
C SER A 24 -38.57 -22.09 -5.45
N GLU A 25 -38.97 -23.19 -6.09
CA GLU A 25 -38.85 -23.48 -7.52
C GLU A 25 -39.64 -22.50 -8.41
N SER A 26 -39.07 -22.09 -9.54
CA SER A 26 -39.77 -22.06 -10.85
C SER A 26 -38.78 -21.83 -12.01
N GLU A 27 -38.89 -22.67 -13.04
CA GLU A 27 -38.12 -22.65 -14.29
C GLU A 27 -38.42 -21.42 -15.17
N GLY A 28 -37.44 -20.97 -15.97
CA GLY A 28 -37.67 -19.95 -17.00
C GLY A 28 -36.43 -19.30 -17.61
N SER A 29 -35.78 -20.01 -18.54
CA SER A 29 -34.90 -19.56 -19.63
C SER A 29 -34.48 -18.08 -19.75
N THR A 30 -33.16 -17.81 -19.77
CA THR A 30 -32.40 -17.29 -20.93
C THR A 30 -30.92 -17.21 -20.53
N ASP A 31 -30.16 -18.21 -20.95
CA ASP A 31 -28.71 -18.29 -20.78
C ASP A 31 -28.00 -17.25 -21.65
N SER A 32 -27.23 -16.36 -21.00
CA SER A 32 -26.00 -15.74 -21.50
C SER A 32 -25.58 -14.61 -20.56
N SER A 33 -25.32 -14.93 -19.30
CA SER A 33 -24.35 -14.13 -18.53
C SER A 33 -23.16 -15.03 -18.30
N SER A 34 -22.11 -14.79 -19.07
CA SER A 34 -20.80 -15.39 -18.88
C SER A 34 -20.27 -14.92 -17.53
N ILE A 35 -20.71 -15.59 -16.47
CA ILE A 35 -20.02 -15.58 -15.19
C ILE A 35 -18.66 -16.17 -15.49
N MET A 36 -17.69 -15.30 -15.77
CA MET A 36 -16.28 -15.63 -15.76
C MET A 36 -16.05 -16.27 -14.40
N ASN A 37 -16.00 -17.61 -14.39
CA ASN A 37 -15.41 -18.39 -13.33
C ASN A 37 -13.94 -18.00 -13.32
N GLU A 38 -13.66 -16.87 -12.65
CA GLU A 38 -12.33 -16.40 -12.35
C GLU A 38 -11.70 -17.52 -11.54
N LYS A 39 -10.81 -18.25 -12.19
CA LYS A 39 -10.11 -19.40 -11.64
C LYS A 39 -9.23 -18.86 -10.51
N ILE A 40 -9.78 -18.75 -9.31
CA ILE A 40 -9.09 -18.25 -8.12
C ILE A 40 -7.90 -19.18 -7.93
N ASN A 41 -6.72 -18.69 -8.29
CA ASN A 41 -5.49 -19.41 -8.08
C ASN A 41 -5.29 -19.48 -6.56
N PRO A 42 -5.32 -20.66 -5.92
CA PRO A 42 -5.42 -20.79 -4.46
C PRO A 42 -4.22 -20.19 -3.70
N SER A 43 -3.17 -19.75 -4.41
CA SER A 43 -2.00 -19.05 -3.85
C SER A 43 -2.16 -17.53 -3.70
N ASN A 44 -3.11 -16.92 -4.42
CA ASN A 44 -3.34 -15.49 -4.38
C ASN A 44 -4.33 -15.17 -3.27
N TYR A 45 -3.90 -14.34 -2.32
CA TYR A 45 -4.68 -14.00 -1.15
C TYR A 45 -5.43 -12.66 -1.31
N VAL A 46 -5.45 -12.10 -2.52
CA VAL A 46 -6.10 -10.82 -2.84
C VAL A 46 -6.87 -10.99 -4.16
N THR A 47 -8.02 -10.32 -4.28
CA THR A 47 -8.81 -10.31 -5.53
C THR A 47 -8.05 -9.58 -6.64
N TYR A 48 -8.36 -9.90 -7.91
CA TYR A 48 -7.68 -9.30 -9.07
C TYR A 48 -7.75 -7.77 -9.07
N GLU A 49 -8.91 -7.18 -8.82
CA GLU A 49 -9.09 -5.72 -8.75
C GLU A 49 -8.22 -5.09 -7.64
N CYS A 50 -8.19 -5.70 -6.46
CA CYS A 50 -7.38 -5.21 -5.33
C CYS A 50 -5.88 -5.35 -5.63
N GLN A 51 -5.47 -6.43 -6.29
CA GLN A 51 -4.08 -6.63 -6.72
C GLN A 51 -3.63 -5.48 -7.63
N HIS A 52 -4.45 -5.08 -8.61
CA HIS A 52 -4.12 -3.96 -9.51
C HIS A 52 -3.98 -2.65 -8.74
N ILE A 53 -4.90 -2.35 -7.84
CA ILE A 53 -4.82 -1.14 -7.00
C ILE A 53 -3.53 -1.12 -6.17
N LEU A 54 -3.17 -2.25 -5.56
CA LEU A 54 -1.95 -2.38 -4.74
C LEU A 54 -0.67 -2.27 -5.59
N PHE A 55 -0.70 -2.81 -6.80
CA PHE A 55 0.38 -2.66 -7.75
C PHE A 55 0.58 -1.19 -8.15
N PHE A 56 -0.50 -0.48 -8.52
CA PHE A 56 -0.41 0.94 -8.86
C PHE A 56 -0.05 1.81 -7.65
N SER A 57 -0.52 1.48 -6.44
CA SER A 57 -0.16 2.23 -5.24
C SER A 57 1.34 2.16 -4.92
N SER A 58 2.02 1.10 -5.35
CA SER A 58 3.49 0.96 -5.19
C SER A 58 4.25 2.13 -5.85
N PHE A 59 3.71 2.72 -6.92
CA PHE A 59 4.33 3.86 -7.61
C PHE A 59 4.31 5.15 -6.78
N GLN A 60 3.53 5.23 -5.69
CA GLN A 60 3.65 6.35 -4.74
C GLN A 60 5.04 6.44 -4.11
N LEU A 61 5.75 5.32 -4.00
CA LEU A 61 7.12 5.29 -3.46
C LEU A 61 8.14 5.97 -4.39
N SER A 62 7.82 6.08 -5.69
CA SER A 62 8.69 6.76 -6.65
C SER A 62 8.85 8.25 -6.34
N PHE A 63 7.85 8.90 -5.74
CA PHE A 63 7.95 10.31 -5.33
C PHE A 63 9.05 10.51 -4.29
N THR A 64 9.07 9.66 -3.26
CA THR A 64 10.12 9.69 -2.23
C THR A 64 11.49 9.42 -2.84
N LEU A 65 11.59 8.44 -3.73
CA LEU A 65 12.83 8.16 -4.45
C LEU A 65 13.33 9.37 -5.25
N MET A 66 12.49 9.93 -6.14
CA MET A 66 12.86 11.07 -6.98
C MET A 66 13.25 12.29 -6.13
N PHE A 67 12.52 12.54 -5.04
CA PHE A 67 12.84 13.66 -4.17
C PHE A 67 14.14 13.45 -3.36
N SER A 68 14.40 12.22 -2.89
CA SER A 68 15.69 11.90 -2.25
C SER A 68 16.88 12.11 -3.19
N LEU A 69 16.74 11.76 -4.46
CA LEU A 69 17.76 11.99 -5.49
C LEU A 69 17.94 13.49 -5.77
N TYR A 70 16.83 14.24 -5.90
CA TYR A 70 16.85 15.69 -6.07
C TYR A 70 17.57 16.40 -4.91
N CYS A 71 17.28 15.99 -3.66
CA CYS A 71 17.94 16.52 -2.47
C CYS A 71 19.39 16.01 -2.27
N LYS A 72 19.86 15.08 -3.10
CA LYS A 72 21.17 14.41 -3.02
C LYS A 72 21.36 13.54 -1.77
N PHE A 73 20.28 13.00 -1.21
CA PHE A 73 20.31 12.04 -0.11
C PHE A 73 20.50 10.61 -0.62
N TYR A 74 21.68 10.32 -1.19
CA TYR A 74 21.94 9.06 -1.91
C TYR A 74 21.74 7.79 -1.08
N VAL A 75 22.13 7.81 0.20
CA VAL A 75 21.90 6.66 1.10
C VAL A 75 20.40 6.37 1.20
N LEU A 76 19.57 7.40 1.47
CA LEU A 76 18.12 7.22 1.53
C LEU A 76 17.52 6.81 0.18
N ALA A 77 18.07 7.31 -0.93
CA ALA A 77 17.66 6.91 -2.27
C ALA A 77 17.88 5.40 -2.54
N ILE A 78 18.96 4.80 -2.02
CA ILE A 78 19.19 3.35 -2.13
C ILE A 78 18.07 2.58 -1.42
N PHE A 79 17.73 2.96 -0.18
CA PHE A 79 16.66 2.30 0.57
C PHE A 79 15.28 2.54 -0.07
N ASN A 80 15.00 3.74 -0.59
CA ASN A 80 13.77 4.01 -1.34
C ASN A 80 13.69 3.17 -2.62
N THR A 81 14.81 2.99 -3.33
CA THR A 81 14.87 2.13 -4.53
C THR A 81 14.57 0.69 -4.16
N GLY A 82 15.21 0.17 -3.10
CA GLY A 82 14.94 -1.16 -2.57
C GLY A 82 13.46 -1.36 -2.27
N LEU A 83 12.87 -0.46 -1.47
CA LEU A 83 11.47 -0.54 -1.07
C LEU A 83 10.52 -0.46 -2.29
N PHE A 84 10.79 0.43 -3.23
CA PHE A 84 10.01 0.55 -4.46
C PHE A 84 10.03 -0.74 -5.29
N LEU A 85 11.22 -1.31 -5.50
CA LEU A 85 11.39 -2.54 -6.29
C LEU A 85 10.73 -3.74 -5.60
N THR A 86 10.94 -3.93 -4.30
CA THR A 86 10.34 -5.06 -3.57
C THR A 86 8.82 -4.98 -3.59
N SER A 87 8.26 -3.77 -3.47
CA SER A 87 6.82 -3.55 -3.47
C SER A 87 6.20 -3.88 -4.84
N ILE A 88 6.80 -3.40 -5.94
CA ILE A 88 6.38 -3.75 -7.31
C ILE A 88 6.47 -5.26 -7.54
N ILE A 89 7.57 -5.90 -7.15
CA ILE A 89 7.80 -7.34 -7.37
C ILE A 89 6.77 -8.18 -6.60
N HIS A 90 6.46 -7.80 -5.36
CA HIS A 90 5.45 -8.45 -4.54
C HIS A 90 4.04 -8.27 -5.11
N TRP A 91 3.63 -7.03 -5.38
CA TRP A 91 2.27 -6.73 -5.83
C TRP A 91 1.97 -7.14 -7.28
N ARG A 92 3.00 -7.36 -8.11
CA ARG A 92 2.83 -7.99 -9.44
C ARG A 92 2.26 -9.41 -9.34
N LYS A 93 2.59 -10.15 -8.27
CA LYS A 93 2.05 -11.49 -8.00
C LYS A 93 1.93 -11.71 -6.48
N PRO A 94 0.83 -11.24 -5.86
CA PRO A 94 0.67 -11.21 -4.41
C PRO A 94 0.49 -12.63 -3.87
N THR A 95 1.60 -13.20 -3.42
CA THR A 95 1.67 -14.54 -2.83
C THR A 95 2.14 -14.43 -1.39
N LEU A 96 1.61 -15.28 -0.53
CA LEU A 96 2.18 -15.44 0.81
C LEU A 96 3.54 -16.16 0.69
N GLY A 97 4.53 -15.71 1.45
CA GLY A 97 5.86 -16.30 1.46
C GLY A 97 6.99 -15.28 1.30
N LEU A 98 8.08 -15.72 0.68
CA LEU A 98 9.37 -15.01 0.69
C LEU A 98 9.29 -13.57 0.15
N ARG A 99 8.57 -13.33 -0.94
CA ARG A 99 8.47 -11.98 -1.55
C ARG A 99 7.86 -10.97 -0.60
N ARG A 100 6.78 -11.36 0.09
CA ARG A 100 6.14 -10.54 1.13
C ARG A 100 7.08 -10.27 2.29
N THR A 101 7.82 -11.29 2.74
CA THR A 101 8.79 -11.13 3.83
C THR A 101 9.89 -10.16 3.45
N ILE A 102 10.44 -10.27 2.25
CA ILE A 102 11.46 -9.34 1.73
C ILE A 102 10.92 -7.92 1.68
N ASP A 103 9.71 -7.72 1.14
CA ASP A 103 9.08 -6.40 1.06
C ASP A 103 8.87 -5.77 2.44
N MET A 104 8.34 -6.54 3.39
CA MET A 104 8.15 -6.08 4.78
C MET A 104 9.48 -5.78 5.49
N THR A 105 10.50 -6.59 5.29
CA THR A 105 11.85 -6.32 5.82
C THR A 105 12.41 -5.03 5.22
N MET A 106 12.19 -4.79 3.93
CA MET A 106 12.63 -3.57 3.26
C MET A 106 11.89 -2.32 3.77
N VAL A 107 10.60 -2.43 4.12
CA VAL A 107 9.85 -1.37 4.82
C VAL A 107 10.52 -1.01 6.15
N VAL A 108 10.87 -2.02 6.96
CA VAL A 108 11.53 -1.81 8.27
C VAL A 108 12.91 -1.18 8.10
N MET A 109 13.73 -1.69 7.18
CA MET A 109 15.06 -1.14 6.88
C MET A 109 14.96 0.32 6.39
N ASN A 110 14.01 0.60 5.48
CA ASN A 110 13.79 1.95 4.99
C ASN A 110 13.38 2.89 6.13
N PHE A 111 12.48 2.45 7.02
CA PHE A 111 12.09 3.23 8.19
C PHE A 111 13.27 3.51 9.14
N LEU A 112 14.07 2.50 9.48
CA LEU A 112 15.23 2.66 10.36
C LEU A 112 16.21 3.69 9.81
N MET A 113 16.47 3.66 8.50
CA MET A 113 17.35 4.65 7.87
C MET A 113 16.78 6.06 7.88
N HIS A 114 15.47 6.22 7.71
CA HIS A 114 14.80 7.51 7.88
C HIS A 114 14.85 8.01 9.33
N ALA A 115 14.72 7.12 10.31
CA ALA A 115 14.81 7.45 11.73
C ALA A 115 16.23 7.91 12.10
N ILE A 116 17.26 7.17 11.68
CA ILE A 116 18.67 7.54 11.88
C ILE A 116 18.97 8.90 11.24
N HIS A 117 18.57 9.10 9.98
CA HIS A 117 18.77 10.38 9.30
C HIS A 117 18.05 11.54 10.02
N SER A 118 16.80 11.33 10.40
CA SER A 118 15.98 12.35 11.06
C SER A 118 16.56 12.75 12.42
N PHE A 119 17.02 11.76 13.20
CA PHE A 119 17.66 11.98 14.50
C PHE A 119 18.94 12.81 14.37
N SER A 120 19.76 12.54 13.34
CA SER A 120 21.03 13.24 13.12
C SER A 120 20.88 14.67 12.61
N ILE A 121 19.77 15.02 11.97
CA ILE A 121 19.58 16.34 11.34
C ILE A 121 18.89 17.36 12.25
N ASN A 122 17.69 17.03 12.75
CA ASN A 122 16.85 17.98 13.49
C ASN A 122 15.75 17.28 14.31
N SER A 123 15.44 17.82 15.49
CA SER A 123 14.32 17.38 16.33
C SER A 123 12.97 17.44 15.61
N MET A 124 12.76 18.43 14.73
CA MET A 124 11.53 18.51 13.92
C MET A 124 11.42 17.35 12.92
N CYS A 125 12.52 16.96 12.25
CA CYS A 125 12.52 15.78 11.37
C CYS A 125 12.23 14.52 12.17
N PHE A 126 12.84 14.39 13.35
CA PHE A 126 12.62 13.24 14.23
C PHE A 126 11.17 13.17 14.71
N PHE A 127 10.57 14.30 15.08
CA PHE A 127 9.15 14.39 15.45
C PHE A 127 8.24 13.92 14.30
N VAL A 128 8.45 14.43 13.07
CA VAL A 128 7.70 14.00 11.88
C VAL A 128 7.85 12.49 11.66
N CYS A 129 9.06 11.95 11.82
CA CYS A 129 9.33 10.52 11.67
C CYS A 129 8.53 9.68 12.67
N ILE A 130 8.51 10.06 13.95
CA ILE A 130 7.76 9.34 15.01
C ILE A 130 6.25 9.45 14.81
N CYS A 131 5.72 10.64 14.51
CA CYS A 131 4.30 10.82 14.21
C CYS A 131 3.87 9.98 12.99
N GLY A 132 4.67 10.00 11.93
CA GLY A 132 4.47 9.16 10.76
C GLY A 132 4.46 7.67 11.11
N ALA A 133 5.41 7.20 11.93
CA ALA A 133 5.47 5.81 12.38
C ALA A 133 4.22 5.39 13.15
N ILE A 134 3.78 6.20 14.11
CA ILE A 134 2.57 5.93 14.92
C ILE A 134 1.35 5.83 14.00
N PHE A 135 1.19 6.78 13.08
CA PHE A 135 0.05 6.78 12.15
C PHE A 135 0.08 5.58 11.20
N MET A 136 1.26 5.26 10.66
CA MET A 136 1.49 4.07 9.82
C MET A 136 1.13 2.77 10.55
N THR A 137 1.58 2.61 11.79
CA THR A 137 1.26 1.44 12.61
C THR A 137 -0.25 1.36 12.86
N GLY A 138 -0.90 2.47 13.19
CA GLY A 138 -2.36 2.54 13.36
C GLY A 138 -3.12 2.10 12.10
N LEU A 139 -2.72 2.62 10.93
CA LEU A 139 -3.31 2.25 9.64
C LEU A 139 -3.06 0.78 9.30
N TYR A 140 -1.86 0.26 9.54
CA TYR A 140 -1.52 -1.14 9.32
C TYR A 140 -2.37 -2.08 10.20
N LEU A 141 -2.45 -1.81 11.50
CA LEU A 141 -3.22 -2.61 12.44
C LEU A 141 -4.71 -2.58 12.11
N THR A 142 -5.23 -1.42 11.70
CA THR A 142 -6.63 -1.26 11.30
C THR A 142 -6.90 -2.00 9.99
N GLY A 143 -6.05 -1.85 8.97
CA GLY A 143 -6.15 -2.58 7.70
C GLY A 143 -6.12 -4.08 7.89
N LYS A 144 -5.26 -4.57 8.80
CA LYS A 144 -5.16 -6.00 9.15
C LYS A 144 -6.48 -6.58 9.70
N LYS A 145 -7.30 -5.77 10.39
CA LYS A 145 -8.64 -6.22 10.86
C LYS A 145 -9.60 -6.50 9.72
N PHE A 146 -9.46 -5.82 8.59
CA PHE A 146 -10.28 -5.99 7.39
C PHE A 146 -9.71 -7.06 6.43
N ASN A 147 -9.16 -8.14 6.97
CA ASN A 147 -8.44 -9.16 6.19
C ASN A 147 -9.28 -9.65 4.98
N TYR A 148 -8.67 -9.69 3.79
CA TYR A 148 -9.32 -10.10 2.53
C TYR A 148 -10.54 -9.28 2.09
N ASN A 149 -10.66 -8.05 2.60
CA ASN A 149 -11.68 -7.08 2.24
C ASN A 149 -11.03 -5.91 1.44
N PRO A 150 -11.71 -5.33 0.43
CA PRO A 150 -11.25 -4.11 -0.24
C PRO A 150 -10.85 -2.97 0.72
N TYR A 151 -11.43 -2.88 1.92
CA TYR A 151 -10.99 -1.91 2.93
C TYR A 151 -9.52 -2.10 3.33
N SER A 152 -9.00 -3.33 3.40
CA SER A 152 -7.57 -3.56 3.67
C SER A 152 -6.69 -2.97 2.58
N THR A 153 -7.14 -2.96 1.32
CA THR A 153 -6.43 -2.32 0.21
C THR A 153 -6.40 -0.81 0.37
N LEU A 154 -7.50 -0.20 0.83
CA LEU A 154 -7.54 1.23 1.12
C LEU A 154 -6.58 1.60 2.26
N TYR A 155 -6.55 0.83 3.35
CA TYR A 155 -5.58 1.07 4.43
C TYR A 155 -4.13 0.90 3.97
N HIS A 156 -3.85 -0.07 3.09
CA HIS A 156 -2.52 -0.21 2.49
C HIS A 156 -2.14 1.02 1.65
N LEU A 157 -3.08 1.56 0.86
CA LEU A 157 -2.88 2.81 0.12
C LEU A 157 -2.54 3.97 1.07
N LEU A 158 -3.29 4.11 2.17
CA LEU A 158 -3.05 5.15 3.17
C LEU A 158 -1.70 4.98 3.88
N VAL A 159 -1.24 3.74 4.07
CA VAL A 159 0.11 3.44 4.56
C VAL A 159 1.15 3.96 3.56
N HIS A 160 1.03 3.65 2.27
CA HIS A 160 1.95 4.23 1.27
C HIS A 160 1.93 5.77 1.27
N THR A 161 0.74 6.37 1.29
CA THR A 161 0.58 7.83 1.27
C THR A 161 1.23 8.48 2.50
N THR A 162 0.97 7.95 3.70
CA THR A 162 1.54 8.47 4.94
C THR A 162 3.05 8.34 4.96
N GLY A 163 3.58 7.18 4.58
CA GLY A 163 5.02 6.93 4.51
C GLY A 163 5.71 7.89 3.53
N THR A 164 5.14 8.05 2.33
CA THR A 164 5.65 8.98 1.32
C THR A 164 5.61 10.43 1.82
N MET A 165 4.47 10.90 2.34
CA MET A 165 4.35 12.27 2.84
C MET A 165 5.32 12.56 3.98
N SER A 166 5.47 11.63 4.93
CA SER A 166 6.42 11.77 6.04
C SER A 166 7.86 11.89 5.53
N ALA A 167 8.26 11.05 4.58
CA ALA A 167 9.59 11.08 4.00
C ALA A 167 9.85 12.37 3.20
N LEU A 168 8.89 12.82 2.39
CA LEU A 168 8.98 14.10 1.67
C LEU A 168 9.14 15.28 2.64
N SER A 169 8.36 15.31 3.73
CA SER A 169 8.48 16.34 4.76
C SER A 169 9.86 16.32 5.43
N ILE A 170 10.39 15.14 5.76
CA ILE A 170 11.75 15.00 6.31
C ILE A 170 12.77 15.58 5.32
N TYR A 171 12.70 15.24 4.04
CA TYR A 171 13.67 15.70 3.06
C TYR A 171 13.61 17.21 2.84
N TYR A 172 12.40 17.77 2.79
CA TYR A 172 12.19 19.21 2.66
C TYR A 172 12.82 19.97 3.83
N ILE A 173 12.53 19.56 5.07
CA ILE A 173 13.07 20.19 6.28
C ILE A 173 14.59 20.02 6.34
N SER A 174 15.10 18.80 6.07
CA SER A 174 16.54 18.52 6.04
C SER A 174 17.26 19.36 5.00
N LYS A 175 16.68 19.53 3.82
CA LYS A 175 17.29 20.31 2.73
C LYS A 175 17.34 21.80 3.04
N ASN A 176 16.27 22.38 3.60
CA ASN A 176 16.26 23.78 4.00
C ASN A 176 17.35 24.08 5.03
N LYS A 177 17.49 23.22 6.05
CA LYS A 177 18.52 23.40 7.08
C LYS A 177 19.95 23.27 6.54
N LEU A 178 20.16 22.43 5.53
CA LEU A 178 21.47 22.30 4.85
C LEU A 178 21.86 23.57 4.08
N ILE A 179 20.89 24.34 3.59
CA ILE A 179 21.15 25.62 2.91
C ILE A 179 21.53 26.68 3.94
N ASP A 180 20.87 26.72 5.10
CA ASP A 180 21.11 27.72 6.15
C ASP A 180 22.49 27.60 6.84
N HIS A 181 23.17 26.46 6.68
CA HIS A 181 24.50 26.20 7.25
C HIS A 181 25.64 26.17 6.21
N SER A 182 25.36 26.47 4.93
CA SER A 182 26.34 26.56 3.85
C SER A 182 26.69 28.00 3.51
#